data_AF-A0A661HKA1-F1
#
_entry.id   AF-A0A661HKA1-F1
#
_cell.length_a   1.000
_cell.length_b   1.000
_cell.length_c   1.000
_cell.angle_alpha   90.00
_cell.angle_beta   90.00
_cell.angle_gamma   90.00
#
_symmetry.space_group_name_H-M   'P 1'
#
loop_
_entity.id
_entity.type
_entity.pdbx_description
1 polymer ?
#
loop_
_entity_poly.entity_id
_entity_poly.type
_entity_poly.pdbx_seq_one_letter_code
_entity_poly.pdbx_strand_id
1 'polypeptide(L)'
;MKKQFSLIVLFSTLCFATNIQYESAYTDIDIDKNCKTIKIYNIGAIFDCGTFSNIKIEILSNDLRDSIDLLRDDKRYSLDFISSITSHFSELGKKIEWRYPKGQKENPSAMITRLNIQIEGETAKDLRTDSYLIVSKISHESICVVEKIAPQANQNKLARQIADKSSALPCIINREINERVY
;
A
#
# COMPACT_ATOMS: atom_id res chain seq x y z
N MET A 1 14.66 71.63 -5.43
CA MET A 1 15.10 70.27 -5.03
C MET A 1 13.95 69.56 -4.33
N LYS A 2 13.25 68.63 -4.98
CA LYS A 2 12.17 67.82 -4.38
C LYS A 2 12.68 66.38 -4.25
N LYS A 3 12.87 65.89 -3.02
CA LYS A 3 13.24 64.49 -2.74
C LYS A 3 11.97 63.65 -2.76
N GLN A 4 11.83 62.77 -3.75
CA GLN A 4 10.84 61.70 -3.73
C GLN A 4 11.36 60.56 -2.83
N PHE A 5 10.58 60.19 -1.83
CA PHE A 5 10.77 58.97 -1.05
C PHE A 5 9.92 57.87 -1.69
N SER A 6 10.55 56.88 -2.32
CA SER A 6 9.88 55.64 -2.74
C SER A 6 9.67 54.75 -1.53
N LEU A 7 8.41 54.47 -1.21
CA LEU A 7 8.00 53.51 -0.19
C LEU A 7 7.89 52.12 -0.85
N ILE A 8 8.81 51.21 -0.51
CA ILE A 8 8.77 49.81 -0.97
C ILE A 8 7.89 49.03 0.01
N VAL A 9 6.74 48.54 -0.46
CA VAL A 9 5.83 47.67 0.31
C VAL A 9 6.19 46.22 0.00
N LEU A 10 6.84 45.53 0.95
CA LEU A 10 7.06 44.08 0.90
C LEU A 10 5.76 43.34 1.24
N PHE A 11 5.12 42.75 0.24
CA PHE A 11 4.03 41.79 0.42
C PHE A 11 4.61 40.43 0.83
N SER A 12 4.60 40.13 2.14
CA SER A 12 4.91 38.80 2.68
C SER A 12 3.77 37.83 2.32
N THR A 13 4.00 36.96 1.34
CA THR A 13 3.05 35.89 0.97
C THR A 13 3.06 34.80 2.05
N LEU A 14 2.01 34.74 2.87
CA LEU A 14 1.78 33.63 3.79
C LEU A 14 1.33 32.40 2.99
N CYS A 15 2.24 31.46 2.73
CA CYS A 15 1.90 30.12 2.27
C CYS A 15 1.23 29.36 3.43
N PHE A 16 -0.10 29.28 3.41
CA PHE A 16 -0.82 28.35 4.28
C PHE A 16 -0.62 26.93 3.72
N ALA A 17 0.18 26.11 4.41
CA ALA A 17 0.23 24.69 4.14
C ALA A 17 -1.13 24.08 4.55
N THR A 18 -1.95 23.71 3.57
CA THR A 18 -3.17 22.96 3.82
C THR A 18 -2.77 21.57 4.32
N ASN A 19 -2.93 21.32 5.61
CA ASN A 19 -2.82 19.97 6.16
C ASN A 19 -4.00 19.15 5.62
N ILE A 20 -3.76 18.36 4.58
CA ILE A 20 -4.75 17.43 4.05
C ILE A 20 -5.05 16.41 5.15
N GLN A 21 -6.29 16.40 5.65
CA GLN A 21 -6.75 15.38 6.58
C GLN A 21 -7.08 14.10 5.82
N TYR A 22 -6.69 12.95 6.37
CA TYR A 22 -6.95 11.64 5.78
C TYR A 22 -7.88 10.79 6.65
N GLU A 23 -8.67 9.96 6.00
CA GLU A 23 -9.61 9.01 6.61
C GLU A 23 -9.29 7.58 6.18
N SER A 24 -9.85 6.61 6.92
CA SER A 24 -9.71 5.19 6.61
C SER A 24 -11.05 4.55 6.30
N ALA A 25 -11.05 3.66 5.32
CA ALA A 25 -12.09 2.64 5.16
C ALA A 25 -11.44 1.26 5.13
N TYR A 26 -12.24 0.21 5.33
CA TYR A 26 -11.72 -1.15 5.44
C TYR A 26 -12.51 -2.09 4.54
N THR A 27 -11.78 -3.01 3.89
CA THR A 27 -12.37 -4.15 3.19
C THR A 27 -11.95 -5.42 3.90
N ASP A 28 -12.92 -6.29 4.19
CA ASP A 28 -12.66 -7.64 4.67
C ASP A 28 -12.25 -8.53 3.49
N ILE A 29 -11.12 -9.22 3.64
CA ILE A 29 -10.50 -10.07 2.63
C ILE A 29 -10.17 -11.46 3.19
N ASP A 30 -10.90 -11.91 4.22
CA ASP A 30 -10.78 -13.28 4.73
C ASP A 30 -11.22 -14.23 3.61
N ILE A 31 -10.26 -14.98 3.03
CA ILE A 31 -10.47 -15.79 1.81
C ILE A 31 -11.66 -16.74 1.96
N ASP A 32 -11.82 -17.35 3.13
CA ASP A 32 -12.86 -18.35 3.40
C ASP A 32 -14.27 -17.73 3.55
N LYS A 33 -14.36 -16.43 3.79
CA LYS A 33 -15.63 -15.76 4.15
C LYS A 33 -16.05 -14.67 3.17
N ASN A 34 -15.09 -13.96 2.61
CA ASN A 34 -15.31 -12.73 1.86
C ASN A 34 -14.93 -12.86 0.40
N CYS A 35 -14.20 -13.91 0.02
CA CYS A 35 -13.70 -14.06 -1.34
C CYS A 35 -14.37 -15.22 -2.10
N LYS A 36 -14.41 -15.10 -3.42
CA LYS A 36 -14.88 -16.15 -4.34
C LYS A 36 -13.71 -16.68 -5.14
N THR A 37 -13.54 -17.99 -5.17
CA THR A 37 -12.50 -18.60 -6.01
C THR A 37 -12.78 -18.32 -7.49
N ILE A 38 -11.82 -17.68 -8.16
CA ILE A 38 -11.84 -17.45 -9.61
C ILE A 38 -11.19 -18.63 -10.33
N LYS A 39 -10.04 -19.07 -9.82
CA LYS A 39 -9.22 -20.09 -10.47
C LYS A 39 -8.39 -20.86 -9.46
N ILE A 40 -8.24 -22.15 -9.71
CA ILE A 40 -7.40 -23.07 -8.93
C ILE A 40 -6.28 -23.59 -9.84
N TYR A 41 -5.09 -23.71 -9.27
CA TYR A 41 -3.88 -24.30 -9.84
C TYR A 41 -3.41 -25.44 -8.95
N ASN A 42 -2.38 -26.18 -9.39
CA ASN A 42 -1.85 -27.31 -8.62
C ASN A 42 -1.37 -26.92 -7.20
N ILE A 43 -0.77 -25.73 -7.07
CA ILE A 43 -0.19 -25.23 -5.82
C ILE A 43 -0.67 -23.82 -5.46
N GLY A 44 -1.82 -23.40 -5.98
CA GLY A 44 -2.28 -22.03 -5.77
C GLY A 44 -3.70 -21.77 -6.26
N ALA A 45 -4.18 -20.55 -6.03
CA ALA A 45 -5.49 -20.09 -6.44
C ALA A 45 -5.54 -18.56 -6.57
N ILE A 46 -6.53 -18.09 -7.31
CA ILE A 46 -6.89 -16.66 -7.41
C ILE A 46 -8.29 -16.50 -6.84
N PHE A 47 -8.47 -15.51 -5.97
CA PHE A 47 -9.72 -15.21 -5.30
C PHE A 47 -10.18 -13.78 -5.61
N ASP A 48 -11.44 -13.62 -5.98
CA ASP A 48 -12.13 -12.33 -6.06
C ASP A 48 -12.55 -11.91 -4.65
N CYS A 49 -11.95 -10.86 -4.11
CA CYS A 49 -12.25 -10.36 -2.77
C CYS A 49 -13.07 -9.06 -2.80
N GLY A 50 -13.82 -8.84 -3.88
CA GLY A 50 -14.71 -7.71 -4.03
C GLY A 50 -14.02 -6.46 -4.55
N THR A 51 -14.55 -5.30 -4.16
CA THR A 51 -14.17 -4.02 -4.76
C THR A 51 -14.21 -2.93 -3.69
N PHE A 52 -13.27 -1.99 -3.77
CA PHE A 52 -13.34 -0.74 -3.03
C PHE A 52 -13.28 0.43 -4.01
N SER A 53 -14.31 1.27 -3.99
CA SER A 53 -14.55 2.27 -5.03
C SER A 53 -14.55 1.65 -6.43
N ASN A 54 -13.69 2.09 -7.34
CA ASN A 54 -13.53 1.53 -8.69
C ASN A 54 -12.38 0.50 -8.80
N ILE A 55 -11.85 0.01 -7.68
CA ILE A 55 -10.72 -0.93 -7.67
C ILE A 55 -11.19 -2.33 -7.25
N LYS A 56 -11.11 -3.28 -8.16
CA LYS A 56 -11.32 -4.71 -7.84
C LYS A 56 -10.08 -5.27 -7.15
N ILE A 57 -10.31 -6.14 -6.17
CA ILE A 57 -9.27 -6.77 -5.35
C ILE A 57 -9.23 -8.26 -5.69
N GLU A 58 -8.07 -8.74 -6.13
CA GLU A 58 -7.82 -10.17 -6.28
C GLU A 58 -6.66 -10.59 -5.39
N ILE A 59 -6.87 -11.66 -4.61
CA ILE A 59 -5.79 -12.32 -3.87
C ILE A 59 -5.25 -13.46 -4.70
N LEU A 60 -3.93 -13.53 -4.81
CA LEU A 60 -3.21 -14.59 -5.46
C LEU A 60 -2.47 -15.35 -4.37
N SER A 61 -2.81 -16.62 -4.17
CA SER A 61 -2.05 -17.51 -3.30
C SER A 61 -1.31 -18.52 -4.18
N ASN A 62 0.02 -18.58 -4.07
CA ASN A 62 0.83 -19.49 -4.86
C ASN A 62 1.99 -20.04 -4.03
N ASP A 63 1.98 -21.35 -3.80
CA ASP A 63 2.98 -22.08 -3.01
C ASP A 63 3.22 -21.40 -1.64
N LEU A 64 2.12 -21.23 -0.89
CA LEU A 64 2.06 -20.60 0.43
C LEU A 64 2.59 -19.15 0.49
N ARG A 65 2.48 -18.43 -0.62
CA ARG A 65 2.79 -17.00 -0.73
C ARG A 65 1.62 -16.25 -1.31
N ASP A 66 1.03 -15.41 -0.47
CA ASP A 66 -0.05 -14.52 -0.87
C ASP A 66 0.46 -13.21 -1.45
N SER A 67 -0.25 -12.70 -2.44
CA SER A 67 -0.11 -11.35 -2.97
C SER A 67 -1.46 -10.77 -3.37
N ILE A 68 -1.47 -9.49 -3.72
CA ILE A 68 -2.67 -8.77 -4.16
C ILE A 68 -2.42 -8.23 -5.57
N ASP A 69 -3.38 -8.48 -6.45
CA ASP A 69 -3.55 -7.72 -7.68
C ASP A 69 -4.74 -6.77 -7.52
N LEU A 70 -4.55 -5.54 -7.99
CA LEU A 70 -5.59 -4.52 -8.04
C LEU A 70 -5.96 -4.26 -9.49
N LEU A 71 -7.25 -4.27 -9.82
CA LEU A 71 -7.72 -3.97 -11.16
C LEU A 71 -8.52 -2.67 -11.16
N ARG A 72 -8.17 -1.75 -12.07
CA ARG A 72 -8.82 -0.45 -12.26
C ARG A 72 -8.72 -0.07 -13.73
N ASP A 73 -9.82 0.38 -14.33
CA ASP A 73 -9.88 0.87 -15.71
C ASP A 73 -9.26 -0.13 -16.73
N ASP A 74 -9.67 -1.40 -16.64
CA ASP A 74 -9.17 -2.54 -17.43
C ASP A 74 -7.66 -2.82 -17.31
N LYS A 75 -6.96 -2.11 -16.41
CA LYS A 75 -5.55 -2.36 -16.09
C LYS A 75 -5.43 -3.19 -14.83
N ARG A 76 -4.48 -4.13 -14.85
CA ARG A 76 -4.08 -4.94 -13.69
C ARG A 76 -2.77 -4.41 -13.14
N TYR A 77 -2.76 -4.13 -11.84
CA TYR A 77 -1.60 -3.70 -11.09
C TYR A 77 -1.25 -4.80 -10.09
N SER A 78 -0.23 -5.58 -10.42
CA SER A 78 0.25 -6.61 -9.52
C SER A 78 1.18 -6.00 -8.48
N LEU A 79 0.96 -6.28 -7.20
CA LEU A 79 1.86 -5.84 -6.15
C LEU A 79 3.07 -6.76 -5.98
N ASP A 80 2.96 -8.03 -6.41
CA ASP A 80 4.02 -9.04 -6.41
C ASP A 80 4.90 -8.98 -5.15
N PHE A 81 4.31 -9.40 -4.03
CA PHE A 81 4.99 -9.43 -2.74
C PHE A 81 6.19 -10.38 -2.73
N ILE A 82 6.22 -11.38 -3.63
CA ILE A 82 7.36 -12.29 -3.74
C ILE A 82 8.60 -11.51 -4.15
N SER A 83 8.50 -10.74 -5.23
CA SER A 83 9.62 -9.95 -5.71
C SER A 83 9.88 -8.72 -4.82
N SER A 84 8.82 -8.02 -4.41
CA SER A 84 8.92 -6.69 -3.76
C SER A 84 9.14 -6.72 -2.26
N ILE A 85 8.72 -7.78 -1.56
CA ILE A 85 8.69 -7.81 -0.09
C ILE A 85 9.53 -8.95 0.48
N THR A 86 9.30 -10.19 0.02
CA THR A 86 9.86 -11.40 0.62
C THR A 86 9.70 -12.63 -0.28
N SER A 87 10.71 -13.52 -0.32
CA SER A 87 10.59 -14.84 -0.95
C SER A 87 10.11 -15.94 0.03
N HIS A 88 10.05 -15.64 1.32
CA HIS A 88 9.58 -16.57 2.36
C HIS A 88 8.08 -16.85 2.22
N PHE A 89 7.61 -17.94 2.83
CA PHE A 89 6.18 -18.18 2.97
C PHE A 89 5.50 -17.01 3.68
N SER A 90 4.33 -16.63 3.17
CA SER A 90 3.63 -15.46 3.67
C SER A 90 2.14 -15.52 3.42
N GLU A 91 1.37 -15.10 4.42
CA GLU A 91 -0.09 -15.08 4.37
C GLU A 91 -0.60 -13.65 4.60
N LEU A 92 -1.62 -13.25 3.84
CA LEU A 92 -2.28 -11.96 4.05
C LEU A 92 -3.09 -11.93 5.35
N GLY A 93 -3.11 -10.77 5.98
CA GLY A 93 -4.11 -10.50 7.01
C GLY A 93 -5.52 -10.37 6.41
N LYS A 94 -6.52 -10.42 7.28
CA LYS A 94 -7.94 -10.49 6.89
C LYS A 94 -8.57 -9.17 6.43
N LYS A 95 -7.81 -8.07 6.45
CA LYS A 95 -8.32 -6.73 6.16
C LYS A 95 -7.34 -5.92 5.35
N ILE A 96 -7.90 -5.14 4.43
CA ILE A 96 -7.23 -4.01 3.77
C ILE A 96 -7.73 -2.73 4.41
N GLU A 97 -6.81 -1.81 4.73
CA GLU A 97 -7.12 -0.43 5.08
C GLU A 97 -6.85 0.49 3.88
N TRP A 98 -7.87 1.23 3.45
CA TRP A 98 -7.78 2.23 2.39
C TRP A 98 -7.62 3.62 2.98
N ARG A 99 -6.66 4.39 2.48
CA ARG A 99 -6.38 5.76 2.92
C ARG A 99 -6.74 6.75 1.81
N TYR A 100 -7.57 7.73 2.14
CA TYR A 100 -8.03 8.76 1.21
C TYR A 100 -8.10 10.13 1.90
N PRO A 101 -7.91 11.23 1.16
CA PRO A 101 -8.22 12.56 1.66
C PRO A 101 -9.67 12.65 2.14
N LYS A 102 -9.90 13.33 3.25
CA LYS A 102 -11.22 13.48 3.87
C LYS A 102 -12.26 13.95 2.85
N GLY A 103 -13.39 13.25 2.80
CA GLY A 103 -14.47 13.50 1.84
C GLY A 103 -14.24 12.93 0.43
N GLN A 104 -13.10 12.25 0.18
CA GLN A 104 -12.75 11.66 -1.12
C GLN A 104 -12.66 10.13 -1.06
N LYS A 105 -13.62 9.47 -0.40
CA LYS A 105 -13.63 8.01 -0.21
C LYS A 105 -13.51 7.22 -1.52
N GLU A 106 -14.04 7.76 -2.61
CA GLU A 106 -13.97 7.15 -3.95
C GLU A 106 -12.58 7.28 -4.61
N ASN A 107 -11.67 8.06 -4.02
CA ASN A 107 -10.32 8.26 -4.55
C ASN A 107 -9.28 7.87 -3.48
N PRO A 108 -9.13 6.56 -3.18
CA PRO A 108 -8.05 6.11 -2.30
C PRO A 108 -6.70 6.44 -2.90
N SER A 109 -5.86 7.07 -2.09
CA SER A 109 -4.48 7.43 -2.41
C SER A 109 -3.47 6.36 -1.98
N ALA A 110 -3.87 5.48 -1.06
CA ALA A 110 -3.02 4.39 -0.59
C ALA A 110 -3.83 3.24 -0.03
N MET A 111 -3.15 2.10 0.05
CA MET A 111 -3.61 0.87 0.68
C MET A 111 -2.58 0.42 1.72
N ILE A 112 -3.06 -0.09 2.85
CA ILE A 112 -2.27 -0.75 3.87
C ILE A 112 -2.83 -2.17 4.02
N THR A 113 -1.97 -3.18 3.89
CA THR A 113 -2.33 -4.58 4.18
C THR A 113 -1.34 -5.19 5.16
N ARG A 114 -1.78 -6.19 5.91
CA ARG A 114 -0.90 -6.98 6.78
C ARG A 114 -0.38 -8.18 6.01
N LEU A 115 0.91 -8.47 6.13
CA LEU A 115 1.52 -9.69 5.62
C LEU A 115 2.26 -10.39 6.75
N ASN A 116 1.85 -11.62 7.05
CA ASN A 116 2.48 -12.47 8.05
C ASN A 116 3.55 -13.28 7.34
N ILE A 117 4.82 -13.03 7.64
CA ILE A 117 5.94 -13.68 6.97
C ILE A 117 6.55 -14.70 7.91
N GLN A 118 6.70 -15.94 7.43
CA GLN A 118 7.40 -16.98 8.15
C GLN A 118 8.91 -16.78 8.01
N ILE A 119 9.58 -16.52 9.13
CA ILE A 119 11.02 -16.33 9.21
C ILE A 119 11.65 -17.62 9.71
N GLU A 120 12.47 -18.22 8.86
CA GLU A 120 13.28 -19.38 9.21
C GLU A 120 14.47 -18.94 10.08
N GLY A 121 14.82 -19.76 11.06
CA GLY A 121 16.08 -19.64 11.80
C GLY A 121 16.96 -20.86 11.58
N GLU A 122 18.07 -20.95 12.32
CA GLU A 122 19.04 -22.05 12.17
C GLU A 122 18.41 -23.43 12.45
N THR A 123 17.41 -23.46 13.33
CA THR A 123 16.68 -24.69 13.66
C THR A 123 15.17 -24.52 13.47
N ALA A 124 14.45 -25.64 13.39
CA ALA A 124 12.99 -25.63 13.35
C ALA A 124 12.34 -24.96 14.59
N LYS A 125 13.07 -24.85 15.71
CA LYS A 125 12.58 -24.18 16.93
C LYS A 125 12.64 -22.65 16.81
N ASP A 126 13.41 -22.14 15.86
CA ASP A 126 13.60 -20.71 15.62
C ASP A 126 12.62 -20.16 14.57
N LEU A 127 11.81 -21.06 13.98
CA LEU A 127 10.73 -20.71 13.06
C LEU A 127 9.72 -19.81 13.76
N ARG A 128 9.54 -18.61 13.24
CA ARG A 128 8.57 -17.64 13.77
C ARG A 128 7.80 -16.95 12.65
N THR A 129 6.70 -16.32 13.01
CA THR A 129 5.92 -15.51 12.07
C THR A 129 5.93 -14.06 12.52
N ASP A 130 6.48 -13.18 11.69
CA ASP A 130 6.54 -11.75 11.92
C ASP A 130 5.46 -11.04 11.09
N SER A 131 4.65 -10.19 11.72
CA SER A 131 3.53 -9.49 11.06
C SER A 131 3.93 -8.10 10.58
N TYR A 132 4.13 -7.94 9.27
CA TYR A 132 4.49 -6.67 8.63
C TYR A 132 3.25 -5.91 8.17
N LEU A 133 3.35 -4.58 8.06
CA LEU A 133 2.39 -3.77 7.32
C LEU A 133 3.03 -3.34 6.00
N ILE A 134 2.33 -3.61 4.91
CA ILE A 134 2.74 -3.28 3.55
C ILE A 134 1.94 -2.06 3.10
N VAL A 135 2.63 -0.99 2.75
CA VAL A 135 2.02 0.25 2.26
C VAL A 135 2.18 0.31 0.75
N SER A 136 1.08 0.52 0.05
CA SER A 136 1.04 0.70 -1.40
C SER A 136 0.47 2.07 -1.74
N LYS A 137 1.08 2.78 -2.70
CA LYS A 137 0.50 4.00 -3.26
C LYS A 137 -0.51 3.65 -4.33
N ILE A 138 -1.50 4.50 -4.49
CA ILE A 138 -2.53 4.40 -5.52
C ILE A 138 -2.62 5.76 -6.20
N SER A 139 -2.20 5.84 -7.45
CA SER A 139 -2.38 7.02 -8.30
C SER A 139 -3.07 6.64 -9.61
N HIS A 140 -3.30 7.64 -10.46
CA HIS A 140 -3.78 7.40 -11.82
C HIS A 140 -2.72 6.74 -12.71
N GLU A 141 -1.44 6.95 -12.41
CA GLU A 141 -0.31 6.48 -13.21
C GLU A 141 0.18 5.09 -12.77
N SER A 142 0.17 4.82 -11.45
CA SER A 142 0.73 3.58 -10.91
C SER A 142 0.06 3.17 -9.61
N ILE A 143 0.06 1.86 -9.37
CA ILE A 143 -0.27 1.25 -8.09
C ILE A 143 0.86 0.28 -7.77
N CYS A 144 1.56 0.50 -6.66
CA CYS A 144 2.74 -0.28 -6.30
C CYS A 144 3.04 -0.16 -4.80
N VAL A 145 3.86 -1.10 -4.32
CA VAL A 145 4.38 -1.09 -2.95
C VAL A 145 5.42 0.03 -2.79
N VAL A 146 5.30 0.80 -1.71
CA VAL A 146 6.22 1.89 -1.36
C VAL A 146 6.94 1.66 -0.03
N GLU A 147 6.41 0.83 0.87
CA GLU A 147 7.07 0.53 2.15
C GLU A 147 6.67 -0.83 2.75
N LYS A 148 7.62 -1.46 3.47
CA LYS A 148 7.44 -2.64 4.33
C LYS A 148 7.79 -2.29 5.78
N ILE A 149 6.81 -2.28 6.65
CA ILE A 149 6.99 -1.84 8.04
C ILE A 149 7.07 -3.04 8.98
N ALA A 150 8.23 -3.20 9.62
CA ALA A 150 8.48 -4.24 10.63
C ALA A 150 7.55 -4.13 11.85
N PRO A 151 7.32 -5.25 12.57
CA PRO A 151 6.57 -5.25 13.83
C PRO A 151 7.16 -4.26 14.86
N GLN A 152 6.34 -3.35 15.37
CA GLN A 152 6.72 -2.37 16.40
C GLN A 152 5.49 -1.78 17.08
N ALA A 153 5.67 -1.13 18.24
CA ALA A 153 4.56 -0.63 19.06
C ALA A 153 3.60 0.33 18.34
N ASN A 154 4.10 1.16 17.42
CA ASN A 154 3.34 2.17 16.68
C ASN A 154 3.13 1.82 15.20
N GLN A 155 3.25 0.54 14.82
CA GLN A 155 3.25 0.08 13.42
C GLN A 155 2.10 0.68 12.57
N ASN A 156 0.86 0.62 13.06
CA ASN A 156 -0.31 1.15 12.34
C ASN A 156 -0.26 2.68 12.15
N LYS A 157 0.21 3.41 13.17
CA LYS A 157 0.35 4.87 13.08
C LYS A 157 1.39 5.25 12.04
N LEU A 158 2.54 4.57 12.05
CA LEU A 158 3.59 4.77 11.07
C LEU A 158 3.11 4.44 9.65
N ALA A 159 2.41 3.31 9.47
CA ALA A 159 1.84 2.93 8.19
C ALA A 159 0.91 3.99 7.61
N ARG A 160 0.01 4.55 8.44
CA ARG A 160 -0.88 5.64 8.02
C ARG A 160 -0.11 6.89 7.65
N GLN A 161 0.89 7.29 8.43
CA GLN A 161 1.71 8.47 8.14
C GLN A 161 2.46 8.35 6.81
N ILE A 162 2.93 7.14 6.46
CA ILE A 162 3.58 6.86 5.18
C ILE A 162 2.55 6.81 4.05
N ALA A 163 1.43 6.14 4.26
CA ALA A 163 0.33 6.03 3.30
C ALA A 163 -0.20 7.41 2.87
N ASP A 164 -0.39 8.32 3.84
CA ASP A 164 -0.86 9.69 3.61
C ASP A 164 0.13 10.54 2.79
N LYS A 165 1.40 10.10 2.67
CA LYS A 165 2.46 10.77 1.88
C LYS A 165 2.93 9.95 0.67
N SER A 166 2.28 8.82 0.42
CA SER A 166 2.77 7.79 -0.50
C SER A 166 2.86 8.23 -1.96
N SER A 167 2.10 9.26 -2.37
CA SER A 167 2.15 9.81 -3.73
C SER A 167 3.53 10.33 -4.12
N ALA A 168 4.33 10.78 -3.14
CA ALA A 168 5.69 11.27 -3.35
C ALA A 168 6.76 10.18 -3.24
N LEU A 169 6.39 8.95 -2.86
CA LEU A 169 7.34 7.86 -2.66
C LEU A 169 7.55 7.06 -3.96
N PRO A 170 8.79 6.64 -4.25
CA PRO A 170 9.05 5.72 -5.35
C PRO A 170 8.47 4.33 -5.05
N CYS A 171 8.19 3.57 -6.11
CA CYS A 171 7.90 2.15 -5.97
C CYS A 171 9.17 1.41 -5.52
N ILE A 172 9.02 0.44 -4.63
CA ILE A 172 10.13 -0.42 -4.15
C ILE A 172 10.76 -1.20 -5.30
N ILE A 173 9.92 -1.77 -6.16
CA ILE A 173 10.34 -2.29 -7.45
C ILE A 173 9.84 -1.35 -8.52
N ASN A 174 10.77 -0.77 -9.27
CA ASN A 174 10.43 -0.13 -10.53
C ASN A 174 10.48 -1.19 -11.64
N ARG A 175 9.31 -1.65 -12.08
CA ARG A 175 9.19 -2.69 -13.11
C ARG A 175 9.63 -2.23 -14.52
N GLU A 176 9.92 -0.94 -14.71
CA GLU A 176 10.55 -0.46 -15.95
C GLU A 176 12.05 -0.82 -16.03
N ILE A 177 12.69 -1.06 -14.88
CA ILE A 177 14.14 -1.33 -14.79
C ILE A 177 14.48 -2.69 -14.16
N ASN A 178 13.51 -3.47 -13.69
CA ASN A 178 13.70 -4.77 -13.03
C ASN A 178 14.78 -4.78 -11.92
N GLU A 179 15.03 -3.64 -11.28
CA GLU A 179 15.98 -3.50 -10.16
C GLU A 179 15.23 -3.08 -8.90
N ARG A 180 15.60 -3.67 -7.76
CA ARG A 180 15.14 -3.21 -6.44
C ARG A 180 15.76 -1.84 -6.20
N VAL A 181 14.94 -0.82 -5.94
CA VAL A 181 15.43 0.51 -5.56
C VAL A 181 15.62 0.51 -4.05
N TYR A 182 16.71 -0.11 -3.59
CA TYR A 182 17.19 0.00 -2.22
C TYR A 182 18.71 0.07 -2.18
#